data_AF-A0A968RXI3-F1
#
_entry.id   AF-A0A968RXI3-F1
#
_cell.length_a   1.000
_cell.length_b   1.000
_cell.length_c   1.000
_cell.angle_alpha   90.00
_cell.angle_beta   90.00
_cell.angle_gamma   90.00
#
_symmetry.space_group_name_H-M   'P 1'
#
loop_
_entity.id
_entity.type
_entity.pdbx_description
1 polymer ?
#
loop_
_entity_poly.entity_id
_entity_poly.type
_entity_poly.pdbx_seq_one_letter_code
_entity_poly.pdbx_strand_id
1 'polypeptide(L)'
;MRGTTMKTSILQMVGRLRPKRIIVVSAAPQIRYPDCYGIDMSEMKRFVAFQALVELLEEHSKEYLLEEVYDRCKAQLILPNDQIQNEIKILYDQFTEEEISNKIATIVTPKGFKPEVKVIFQKIEAVHQACPNNNGDWYFSGNYPTPGGNKIVNKAFINYMEKSDFRAYMF
;
A
#
# COMPACT_ATOMS: atom_id res chain seq x y z
N MET A 1 -3.03 3.15 12.16
CA MET A 1 -2.66 2.11 13.15
C MET A 1 -1.73 1.12 12.46
N ARG A 2 -0.61 0.69 13.07
CA ARG A 2 0.31 -0.27 12.43
C ARG A 2 -0.34 -1.65 12.38
N GLY A 3 -0.20 -2.38 11.26
CA GLY A 3 -0.83 -3.71 11.08
C GLY A 3 -0.46 -4.73 12.16
N THR A 4 0.72 -4.59 12.75
CA THR A 4 1.18 -5.39 13.90
C THR A 4 0.28 -5.22 15.12
N THR A 5 -0.13 -4.00 15.47
CA THR A 5 -1.02 -3.74 16.63
C THR A 5 -2.40 -4.37 16.45
N MET A 6 -2.92 -4.37 15.22
CA MET A 6 -4.20 -5.02 14.91
C MET A 6 -4.11 -6.53 15.15
N LYS A 7 -3.06 -7.16 14.62
CA LYS A 7 -2.80 -8.60 14.72
C LYS A 7 -2.51 -9.06 16.15
N THR A 8 -1.64 -8.35 16.87
CA THR A 8 -1.14 -8.81 18.17
C THR A 8 -2.01 -8.43 19.35
N SER A 9 -2.77 -7.33 19.25
CA SER A 9 -3.54 -6.82 20.39
C SER A 9 -5.04 -6.88 20.13
N ILE A 10 -5.52 -6.19 19.10
CA ILE A 10 -6.96 -5.94 18.96
C ILE A 10 -7.72 -7.22 18.62
N LEU A 11 -7.30 -7.94 17.57
CA LEU A 11 -7.98 -9.17 17.16
C LEU A 11 -7.91 -10.23 18.25
N GLN A 12 -6.79 -10.35 18.97
CA GLN A 12 -6.68 -11.29 20.09
C GLN A 12 -7.63 -10.95 21.24
N MET A 13 -7.74 -9.66 21.61
CA MET A 13 -8.64 -9.23 22.68
C MET A 13 -10.11 -9.45 22.29
N VAL A 14 -10.51 -8.99 21.11
CA VAL A 14 -11.90 -9.12 20.63
C VAL A 14 -12.25 -10.60 20.37
N GLY A 15 -11.29 -11.39 19.90
CA GLY A 15 -11.47 -12.82 19.64
C GLY A 15 -11.81 -13.65 20.87
N ARG A 16 -11.46 -13.20 22.08
CA ARG A 16 -11.85 -13.87 23.34
C ARG A 16 -13.36 -13.90 23.55
N LEU A 17 -14.09 -12.95 22.97
CA LEU A 17 -15.56 -12.90 22.99
C LEU A 17 -16.20 -13.93 22.04
N ARG A 18 -15.39 -14.69 21.28
CA ARG A 18 -15.83 -15.70 20.30
C ARG A 18 -16.90 -15.17 19.32
N PRO A 19 -16.70 -13.99 18.71
CA PRO A 19 -17.63 -13.53 17.68
C PRO A 19 -17.60 -14.47 16.47
N LYS A 20 -18.71 -14.56 15.74
CA LYS A 20 -18.73 -15.26 14.45
C LYS A 20 -17.88 -14.52 13.41
N ARG A 21 -17.92 -13.19 13.43
CA ARG A 21 -17.24 -12.31 12.48
C ARG A 21 -16.77 -11.03 13.16
N ILE A 22 -15.62 -10.52 12.72
CA ILE A 22 -15.06 -9.21 13.09
C ILE A 22 -14.91 -8.40 11.82
N ILE A 23 -15.52 -7.20 11.79
CA ILE A 23 -15.38 -6.25 10.68
C ILE A 23 -14.58 -5.06 11.20
N VAL A 24 -13.41 -4.84 10.61
CA VAL A 24 -12.56 -3.68 10.86
C VAL A 24 -12.86 -2.65 9.78
N VAL A 25 -13.31 -1.47 10.18
CA VAL A 25 -13.57 -0.36 9.24
C VAL A 25 -12.49 0.70 9.44
N SER A 26 -11.74 0.98 8.38
CA SER A 26 -10.75 2.06 8.35
C SER A 26 -11.41 3.35 7.89
N ALA A 27 -11.26 4.41 8.68
CA ALA A 27 -11.66 5.77 8.33
C ALA A 27 -10.70 6.46 7.34
N ALA A 28 -9.73 5.72 6.81
CA ALA A 28 -8.84 6.18 5.74
C ALA A 28 -8.81 5.13 4.62
N PRO A 29 -8.55 5.55 3.37
CA PRO A 29 -8.24 4.64 2.28
C PRO A 29 -6.98 3.81 2.54
N GLN A 30 -6.75 2.83 1.66
CA GLN A 30 -5.55 2.00 1.72
C GLN A 30 -4.31 2.86 1.43
N ILE A 31 -3.38 2.92 2.38
CA ILE A 31 -2.06 3.53 2.13
C ILE A 31 -1.28 2.59 1.21
N ARG A 32 -1.12 3.00 -0.05
CA ARG A 32 -0.53 2.20 -1.14
C ARG A 32 0.88 2.66 -1.53
N TYR A 33 1.16 3.95 -1.37
CA TYR A 33 2.41 4.56 -1.84
C TYR A 33 3.09 5.37 -0.73
N PRO A 34 4.42 5.54 -0.79
CA PRO A 34 5.17 6.36 0.16
C PRO A 34 4.74 7.83 0.14
N ASP A 35 4.70 8.45 1.32
CA ASP A 35 4.50 9.88 1.44
C ASP A 35 5.85 10.61 1.41
N CYS A 36 6.05 11.40 0.36
CA CYS A 36 7.26 12.17 0.12
C CYS A 36 7.25 13.60 0.66
N TYR A 37 6.09 14.09 1.09
CA TYR A 37 5.93 15.46 1.56
C TYR A 37 5.68 15.53 3.08
N GLY A 38 5.53 14.37 3.73
CA GLY A 38 5.21 14.23 5.15
C GLY A 38 6.19 13.37 5.96
N ILE A 39 5.66 12.65 6.96
CA ILE A 39 6.41 11.96 8.02
C ILE A 39 6.74 10.51 7.61
N ASP A 40 8.03 10.13 7.69
CA ASP A 40 8.65 8.77 7.70
C ASP A 40 7.80 7.57 7.20
N MET A 41 7.28 7.66 5.98
CA MET A 41 6.58 6.59 5.25
C MET A 41 7.30 6.32 3.92
N SER A 42 8.60 6.01 3.98
CA SER A 42 9.44 5.82 2.80
C SER A 42 9.63 4.36 2.36
N GLU A 43 9.33 3.40 3.25
CA GLU A 43 9.61 1.98 3.03
C GLU A 43 8.36 1.23 2.55
N MET A 44 8.33 0.83 1.27
CA MET A 44 7.18 0.11 0.69
C MET A 44 6.84 -1.18 1.46
N LYS A 45 7.86 -1.92 1.93
CA LYS A 45 7.68 -3.16 2.70
C LYS A 45 6.84 -2.99 3.98
N ARG A 46 6.67 -1.77 4.49
CA ARG A 46 5.89 -1.48 5.70
C ARG A 46 4.40 -1.29 5.44
N PHE A 47 3.99 -1.11 4.17
CA PHE A 47 2.60 -0.94 3.82
C PHE A 47 1.91 -2.29 3.70
N VAL A 48 0.88 -2.51 4.51
CA VAL A 48 0.10 -3.77 4.46
C VAL A 48 -0.60 -3.95 3.11
N ALA A 49 -0.98 -2.86 2.43
CA ALA A 49 -1.55 -2.92 1.08
C ALA A 49 -0.51 -3.38 0.04
N PHE A 50 0.75 -2.96 0.19
CA PHE A 50 1.83 -3.41 -0.68
C PHE A 50 2.21 -4.88 -0.40
N GLN A 51 2.24 -5.29 0.87
CA GLN A 51 2.42 -6.72 1.23
C GLN A 51 1.31 -7.58 0.62
N ALA A 52 0.05 -7.13 0.73
CA ALA A 52 -1.09 -7.79 0.11
C ALA A 52 -0.97 -7.87 -1.41
N LEU A 53 -0.54 -6.78 -2.06
CA LEU A 53 -0.30 -6.75 -3.50
C LEU A 53 0.75 -7.80 -3.92
N VAL A 54 1.89 -7.86 -3.24
CA VAL A 54 2.97 -8.81 -3.56
C VAL A 54 2.49 -10.26 -3.38
N GLU A 55 1.86 -10.58 -2.26
CA GLU A 55 1.32 -11.93 -2.05
C GLU A 55 0.20 -12.29 -3.06
N LEU A 56 -0.59 -11.32 -3.53
CA LEU A 56 -1.59 -11.55 -4.59
C LEU A 56 -0.94 -11.80 -5.95
N LEU A 57 0.14 -11.09 -6.27
CA LEU A 57 0.92 -11.35 -7.49
C LEU A 57 1.50 -12.76 -7.46
N GLU A 58 2.04 -13.20 -6.31
CA GLU A 58 2.55 -14.57 -6.12
C GLU A 58 1.45 -15.63 -6.30
N GLU A 59 0.29 -15.43 -5.66
CA GLU A 59 -0.85 -16.36 -5.76
C GLU A 59 -1.40 -16.50 -7.18
N HIS A 60 -1.21 -15.48 -8.03
CA HIS A 60 -1.68 -15.47 -9.42
C HIS A 60 -0.56 -15.71 -10.44
N SER A 61 0.65 -16.10 -9.99
CA SER A 61 1.82 -16.33 -10.86
C SER A 61 2.19 -15.12 -11.73
N LYS A 62 2.04 -13.91 -11.18
CA LYS A 62 2.30 -12.62 -11.83
C LYS A 62 3.54 -11.91 -11.26
N GLU A 63 4.44 -12.63 -10.60
CA GLU A 63 5.66 -12.08 -9.99
C GLU A 63 6.58 -11.40 -11.01
N TYR A 64 6.54 -11.86 -12.26
CA TYR A 64 7.28 -11.24 -13.37
C TYR A 64 6.97 -9.74 -13.55
N LEU A 65 5.76 -9.30 -13.17
CA LEU A 65 5.39 -7.88 -13.22
C LEU A 65 6.24 -7.04 -12.25
N LEU A 66 6.73 -7.60 -11.15
CA LEU A 66 7.62 -6.90 -10.23
C LEU A 66 8.96 -6.57 -10.91
N GLU A 67 9.50 -7.50 -11.69
CA GLU A 67 10.73 -7.30 -12.46
C GLU A 67 10.51 -6.32 -13.61
N GLU A 68 9.40 -6.45 -14.36
CA GLU A 68 9.07 -5.49 -15.43
C GLU A 68 8.91 -4.06 -14.90
N VAL A 69 8.18 -3.90 -13.80
CA VAL A 69 7.99 -2.57 -13.18
C VAL A 69 9.30 -2.06 -12.59
N TYR A 70 10.20 -2.92 -12.12
CA TYR A 70 11.52 -2.52 -11.64
C TYR A 70 12.37 -1.91 -12.76
N ASP A 71 12.41 -2.55 -13.93
CA ASP A 71 13.14 -2.03 -15.08
C ASP A 71 12.51 -0.73 -15.62
N ARG A 72 11.18 -0.65 -15.64
CA ARG A 72 10.47 0.60 -15.98
C ARG A 72 10.79 1.71 -14.98
N CYS A 73 10.79 1.42 -13.68
CA CYS A 73 11.16 2.38 -12.64
C CYS A 73 12.58 2.92 -12.87
N LYS A 74 13.55 2.07 -13.25
CA LYS A 74 14.92 2.52 -13.57
C LYS A 74 14.95 3.42 -14.79
N ALA A 75 14.25 3.06 -15.86
CA ALA A 75 14.18 3.88 -17.07
C ALA A 75 13.61 5.28 -16.75
N GLN A 76 12.58 5.34 -15.91
CA GLN A 76 11.98 6.59 -15.43
C GLN A 76 12.98 7.48 -14.66
N LEU A 77 13.97 6.92 -13.94
CA LEU A 77 14.95 7.73 -13.19
C LEU A 77 15.94 8.51 -14.06
N ILE A 78 16.06 8.16 -15.34
CA ILE A 78 16.94 8.83 -16.31
C ILE A 78 16.23 10.03 -16.96
N LEU A 79 14.90 10.05 -16.93
CA LEU A 79 14.11 11.10 -17.54
C LEU A 79 14.17 12.41 -16.73
N PRO A 80 13.96 13.56 -17.39
CA PRO A 80 13.67 14.82 -16.72
C PRO A 80 12.49 14.66 -15.76
N ASN A 81 12.55 15.29 -14.58
CA ASN A 81 11.59 15.06 -13.50
C ASN A 81 10.13 15.21 -13.98
N ASP A 82 9.84 16.22 -14.80
CA ASP A 82 8.53 16.55 -15.38
C ASP A 82 7.93 15.45 -16.27
N GLN A 83 8.75 14.51 -16.74
CA GLN A 83 8.30 13.39 -17.58
C GLN A 83 8.18 12.08 -16.79
N ILE A 84 8.61 12.07 -15.51
CA ILE A 84 8.60 10.87 -14.68
C ILE A 84 7.17 10.50 -14.29
N GLN A 85 6.81 9.24 -14.54
CA GLN A 85 5.52 8.65 -14.15
C GLN A 85 5.69 7.60 -13.05
N ASN A 86 4.63 7.39 -12.26
CA ASN A 86 4.57 6.35 -11.24
C ASN A 86 4.22 5.00 -11.89
N GLU A 87 5.23 4.15 -12.10
CA GLU A 87 5.07 2.83 -12.75
C GLU A 87 4.44 1.80 -11.82
N ILE A 88 4.44 2.02 -10.50
CA ILE A 88 3.89 1.08 -9.52
C ILE A 88 2.36 0.97 -9.63
N LYS A 89 1.68 1.96 -10.22
CA LYS A 89 0.23 1.91 -10.45
C LYS A 89 -0.20 0.66 -11.22
N ILE A 90 0.62 0.23 -12.20
CA ILE A 90 0.36 -0.96 -13.03
C ILE A 90 0.20 -2.23 -12.19
N LEU A 91 0.92 -2.33 -11.07
CA LEU A 91 0.80 -3.47 -10.17
C LEU A 91 -0.54 -3.44 -9.44
N TYR A 92 -0.93 -2.28 -8.89
CA TYR A 92 -2.20 -2.12 -8.20
C TYR A 92 -3.41 -2.27 -9.14
N ASP A 93 -3.27 -1.91 -10.42
CA ASP A 93 -4.32 -2.09 -11.44
C ASP A 93 -4.61 -3.57 -11.75
N GLN A 94 -3.78 -4.51 -11.28
CA GLN A 94 -4.02 -5.95 -11.44
C GLN A 94 -5.14 -6.49 -10.54
N PHE A 95 -5.51 -5.76 -9.48
CA PHE A 95 -6.45 -6.23 -8.47
C PHE A 95 -7.41 -5.11 -8.06
N THR A 96 -8.64 -5.50 -7.76
CA THR A 96 -9.63 -4.60 -7.19
C THR A 96 -9.27 -4.20 -5.76
N GLU A 97 -9.80 -3.06 -5.31
CA GLU A 97 -9.60 -2.61 -3.92
C GLU A 97 -10.12 -3.63 -2.91
N GLU A 98 -11.17 -4.38 -3.26
CA GLU A 98 -11.76 -5.42 -2.44
C GLU A 98 -10.85 -6.64 -2.31
N GLU A 99 -10.20 -7.08 -3.40
CA GLU A 99 -9.22 -8.17 -3.37
C GLU A 99 -8.05 -7.83 -2.45
N ILE A 100 -7.50 -6.62 -2.59
CA ILE A 100 -6.45 -6.12 -1.70
C ILE A 100 -6.93 -6.07 -0.25
N SER A 101 -8.16 -5.57 -0.01
CA SER A 101 -8.73 -5.50 1.34
C SER A 101 -8.92 -6.88 1.98
N ASN A 102 -9.39 -7.86 1.20
CA ASN A 102 -9.54 -9.25 1.62
C ASN A 102 -8.18 -9.88 1.94
N LYS A 103 -7.17 -9.62 1.12
CA LYS A 103 -5.81 -10.09 1.37
C LYS A 103 -5.19 -9.45 2.61
N ILE A 104 -5.39 -8.14 2.82
CA ILE A 104 -5.01 -7.45 4.06
C ILE A 104 -5.66 -8.14 5.26
N ALA A 105 -6.96 -8.49 5.17
CA ALA A 105 -7.66 -9.20 6.24
C ALA A 105 -6.98 -10.54 6.58
N THR A 106 -6.55 -11.30 5.56
CA THR A 106 -5.76 -12.53 5.75
C THR A 106 -4.44 -12.26 6.46
N ILE A 107 -3.67 -11.25 6.02
CA ILE A 107 -2.35 -10.91 6.59
C ILE A 107 -2.42 -10.53 8.06
N VAL A 108 -3.42 -9.71 8.43
CA VAL A 108 -3.60 -9.23 9.81
C VAL A 108 -4.22 -10.28 10.72
N THR A 109 -4.85 -11.33 10.15
CA THR A 109 -5.46 -12.41 10.93
C THR A 109 -4.36 -13.31 11.54
N PRO A 110 -4.38 -13.54 12.86
CA PRO A 110 -3.45 -14.48 13.49
C PRO A 110 -3.66 -15.92 13.01
N LYS A 111 -2.59 -16.72 12.98
CA LYS A 111 -2.71 -18.16 12.67
C LYS A 111 -3.61 -18.83 13.71
N GLY A 112 -4.53 -19.69 13.24
CA GLY A 112 -5.48 -20.40 14.12
C GLY A 112 -6.59 -19.52 14.70
N PHE A 113 -6.74 -18.27 14.25
CA PHE A 113 -7.82 -17.39 14.68
C PHE A 113 -9.15 -17.85 14.06
N LYS A 114 -10.14 -18.15 14.90
CA LYS A 114 -11.42 -18.74 14.48
C LYS A 114 -12.41 -17.74 13.87
N PRO A 115 -12.60 -16.52 14.43
CA PRO A 115 -13.54 -15.57 13.85
C PRO A 115 -13.12 -15.16 12.44
N GLU A 116 -14.10 -15.06 11.54
CA GLU A 116 -13.88 -14.47 10.22
C GLU A 116 -13.50 -12.99 10.39
N VAL A 117 -12.42 -12.55 9.76
CA VAL A 117 -11.99 -11.15 9.77
C VAL A 117 -12.22 -10.54 8.39
N LYS A 118 -12.87 -9.39 8.37
CA LYS A 118 -13.00 -8.53 7.18
C LYS A 118 -12.44 -7.15 7.47
N VAL A 119 -11.76 -6.57 6.50
CA VAL A 119 -11.25 -5.20 6.58
C VAL A 119 -11.90 -4.40 5.47
N ILE A 120 -12.50 -3.27 5.81
CA ILE A 120 -13.15 -2.35 4.86
C ILE A 120 -12.42 -1.02 4.96
N PHE A 121 -11.99 -0.49 3.81
CA PHE A 121 -11.37 0.83 3.73
C PHE A 121 -12.35 1.85 3.17
N GLN A 122 -12.21 3.10 3.60
CA GLN A 122 -12.91 4.21 2.98
C GLN A 122 -12.42 4.38 1.53
N LYS A 123 -13.36 4.66 0.61
CA LYS A 123 -13.03 4.98 -0.79
C LYS A 123 -12.38 6.34 -0.92
N ILE A 124 -11.44 6.49 -1.86
CA ILE A 124 -10.77 7.78 -2.13
C ILE A 124 -11.79 8.84 -2.56
N GLU A 125 -12.79 8.47 -3.36
CA GLU A 125 -13.85 9.39 -3.81
C GLU A 125 -14.65 9.97 -2.63
N ALA A 126 -14.90 9.14 -1.60
CA ALA A 126 -15.59 9.58 -0.40
C ALA A 126 -14.76 10.58 0.42
N VAL A 127 -13.42 10.45 0.40
CA VAL A 127 -12.52 11.43 1.02
C VAL A 127 -12.58 12.76 0.26
N HIS A 128 -12.54 12.72 -1.08
CA HIS A 128 -12.66 13.93 -1.90
C HIS A 128 -14.01 14.64 -1.72
N GLN A 129 -15.10 13.89 -1.58
CA GLN A 129 -16.42 14.45 -1.28
C GLN A 129 -16.47 15.12 0.10
N ALA A 130 -15.84 14.53 1.12
CA ALA A 130 -15.80 15.07 2.47
C ALA A 130 -14.87 16.30 2.60
N CYS A 131 -13.80 16.34 1.81
CA CYS A 131 -12.74 17.34 1.89
C CYS A 131 -12.44 17.96 0.51
N PRO A 132 -13.39 18.69 -0.12
CA PRO A 132 -13.26 19.12 -1.52
C PRO A 132 -12.13 20.12 -1.78
N ASN A 133 -11.64 20.80 -0.74
CA ASN A 133 -10.56 21.78 -0.83
C ASN A 133 -9.19 21.21 -0.43
N ASN A 134 -9.09 19.90 -0.13
CA ASN A 134 -7.86 19.24 0.29
C ASN A 134 -7.58 18.04 -0.61
N ASN A 135 -6.68 18.21 -1.58
CA ASN A 135 -6.39 17.21 -2.62
C ASN A 135 -5.20 16.29 -2.26
N GLY A 136 -4.97 16.06 -0.96
CA GLY A 136 -3.81 15.32 -0.48
C GLY A 136 -4.00 13.81 -0.49
N ASP A 137 -4.09 13.19 -1.68
CA ASP A 137 -4.44 11.78 -1.85
C ASP A 137 -3.32 10.90 -2.44
N TRP A 138 -2.15 11.46 -2.77
CA TRP A 138 -1.07 10.79 -3.52
C TRP A 138 -0.62 9.45 -2.92
N TYR A 139 -0.62 9.31 -1.60
CA TYR A 139 -0.24 8.07 -0.91
C TYR A 139 -1.34 6.98 -0.94
N PHE A 140 -2.55 7.34 -1.40
CA PHE A 140 -3.65 6.43 -1.70
C PHE A 140 -3.78 6.18 -3.21
N SER A 141 -3.78 7.23 -4.03
CA SER A 141 -4.06 7.19 -5.47
C SER A 141 -2.83 6.95 -6.34
N GLY A 142 -1.64 7.27 -5.83
CA GLY A 142 -0.39 7.25 -6.58
C GLY A 142 -0.21 8.44 -7.51
N ASN A 143 -1.11 9.43 -7.47
CA ASN A 143 -1.05 10.64 -8.27
C ASN A 143 -0.28 11.73 -7.52
N TYR A 144 1.04 11.77 -7.67
CA TYR A 144 1.86 12.77 -6.98
C TYR A 144 1.69 14.17 -7.59
N PRO A 145 1.50 15.21 -6.76
CA PRO A 145 1.29 16.58 -7.24
C PRO A 145 2.55 17.23 -7.81
N THR A 146 3.75 16.72 -7.46
CA THR A 146 5.01 17.24 -8.00
C THR A 146 5.79 16.16 -8.75
N PRO A 147 6.52 16.55 -9.81
CA PRO A 147 7.36 15.62 -10.57
C PRO A 147 8.39 14.85 -9.71
N GLY A 148 8.88 15.49 -8.63
CA GLY A 148 9.76 14.84 -7.66
C GLY A 148 9.10 13.65 -6.94
N GLY A 149 7.80 13.70 -6.68
CA GLY A 149 7.07 12.62 -6.02
C GLY A 149 7.06 11.32 -6.83
N ASN A 150 6.91 11.41 -8.16
CA ASN A 150 6.99 10.24 -9.04
C ASN A 150 8.40 9.63 -9.09
N LYS A 151 9.45 10.46 -9.07
CA LYS A 151 10.83 9.97 -9.00
C LYS A 151 11.08 9.14 -7.75
N ILE A 152 10.55 9.64 -6.67
CA ILE A 152 10.68 9.09 -5.35
C ILE A 152 9.95 7.74 -5.23
N VAL A 153 8.72 7.63 -5.71
CA VAL A 153 7.93 6.40 -5.56
C VAL A 153 8.59 5.27 -6.34
N ASN A 154 9.08 5.56 -7.55
CA ASN A 154 9.90 4.65 -8.35
C ASN A 154 11.17 4.23 -7.62
N LYS A 155 11.88 5.20 -7.00
CA LYS A 155 13.07 4.90 -6.20
C LYS A 155 12.77 4.05 -4.96
N ALA A 156 11.65 4.28 -4.29
CA ALA A 156 11.22 3.47 -3.15
C ALA A 156 10.93 2.02 -3.57
N PHE A 157 10.35 1.80 -4.76
CA PHE A 157 10.14 0.47 -5.33
C PHE A 157 11.47 -0.21 -5.71
N ILE A 158 12.39 0.52 -6.34
CA ILE A 158 13.75 0.03 -6.64
C ILE A 158 14.45 -0.42 -5.35
N ASN A 159 14.42 0.40 -4.30
CA ASN A 159 15.03 0.04 -3.01
C ASN A 159 14.40 -1.23 -2.41
N TYR A 160 13.08 -1.41 -2.56
CA TYR A 160 12.40 -2.62 -2.13
C TYR A 160 12.90 -3.86 -2.90
N MET A 161 12.99 -3.79 -4.23
CA MET A 161 13.45 -4.89 -5.08
C MET A 161 14.91 -5.27 -4.81
N GLU A 162 15.75 -4.27 -4.56
CA GLU A 162 17.18 -4.44 -4.25
C GLU A 162 17.44 -4.87 -2.79
N LYS A 163 16.38 -5.04 -1.98
CA LYS A 163 16.47 -5.33 -0.54
C LYS A 163 17.34 -4.31 0.22
N SER A 164 17.34 -3.07 -0.27
CA SER A 164 18.10 -1.97 0.28
C SER A 164 17.31 -1.31 1.40
N ASP A 165 17.93 -1.18 2.58
CA ASP A 165 17.36 -0.45 3.72
C ASP A 165 17.55 1.08 3.60
N PHE A 166 18.10 1.57 2.48
CA PHE A 166 18.27 3.01 2.25
C PHE A 166 16.92 3.70 2.07
N ARG A 167 16.72 4.84 2.76
CA ARG A 167 15.56 5.71 2.53
C ARG A 167 15.57 6.23 1.09
N ALA A 168 14.41 6.27 0.44
CA ALA A 168 14.26 6.80 -0.92
C ALA A 168 14.69 8.29 -1.03
N TYR A 169 14.67 8.99 0.11
CA TYR A 169 15.08 10.38 0.27
C TYR A 169 16.22 10.47 1.26
N MET A 170 17.28 11.15 0.85
CA MET A 170 18.30 11.71 1.72
C MET A 170 18.53 13.12 1.15
N PHE A 171 18.31 14.15 1.96
CA PHE A 171 18.78 15.50 1.63
C PHE A 171 20.30 15.51 1.59
#